data_AF-A0A6C0BL92-F1
#
_entry.id   AF-A0A6C0BL92-F1
#
_cell.length_a   1.000
_cell.length_b   1.000
_cell.length_c   1.000
_cell.angle_alpha   90.00
_cell.angle_beta   90.00
_cell.angle_gamma   90.00
#
_symmetry.space_group_name_H-M   'P 1'
#
loop_
_entity.id
_entity.type
_entity.pdbx_description
1 polymer ?
#
loop_
_entity_poly.entity_id
_entity_poly.type
_entity_poly.pdbx_seq_one_letter_code
_entity_poly.pdbx_strand_id
1 'polypeptide(L)'
;MAAYTDRRYEDVRREVNDIVNASVPILGNRCMVVLDVDETILTTSHINPIVKSDIFRVHNRGQCRSIPEMVQLYFDIKRMGCSIAFITARRERSRRVTTENLHRYLGDAILSDYLILKPDSFRGDNQQYKTQARKELVDMGYTIVANIGDQVTDLVGGYCQSVFKLPSTY
;
A
#
# COMPACT_ATOMS: atom_id res chain seq x y z
N MET A 1 7.08 -11.41 -17.64
CA MET A 1 7.83 -11.94 -16.49
C MET A 1 8.50 -10.86 -15.62
N ALA A 2 8.70 -9.61 -16.08
CA ALA A 2 9.36 -8.54 -15.29
C ALA A 2 8.47 -7.80 -14.26
N ALA A 3 7.15 -8.03 -14.23
CA ALA A 3 6.23 -7.26 -13.38
C ALA A 3 6.31 -7.59 -11.87
N TYR A 4 6.91 -8.73 -11.53
CA TYR A 4 6.99 -9.26 -10.15
C TYR A 4 8.43 -9.42 -9.64
N THR A 5 9.39 -8.75 -10.29
CA THR A 5 10.77 -8.71 -9.83
C THR A 5 10.96 -7.53 -8.89
N ASP A 6 11.72 -7.71 -7.82
CA ASP A 6 12.03 -6.64 -6.87
C ASP A 6 12.61 -5.41 -7.58
N ARG A 7 12.01 -4.25 -7.31
CA ARG A 7 12.42 -2.95 -7.84
C ARG A 7 12.91 -2.09 -6.68
N ARG A 8 13.95 -1.30 -6.90
CA ARG A 8 14.41 -0.34 -5.89
C ARG A 8 13.34 0.71 -5.60
N TYR A 9 13.26 1.16 -4.36
CA TYR A 9 12.29 2.17 -3.94
C TYR A 9 12.37 3.46 -4.76
N GLU A 10 13.58 3.91 -5.11
CA GLU A 10 13.77 5.14 -5.89
C GLU A 10 13.25 5.00 -7.33
N ASP A 11 13.41 3.82 -7.93
CA ASP A 11 12.91 3.54 -9.28
C ASP A 11 11.39 3.46 -9.29
N VAL A 12 10.80 2.77 -8.30
CA VAL A 12 9.33 2.72 -8.15
C VAL A 12 8.77 4.11 -7.93
N ARG A 13 9.36 4.91 -7.05
CA ARG A 13 8.91 6.29 -6.82
C ARG A 13 8.94 7.11 -8.11
N ARG A 14 10.04 7.08 -8.86
CA ARG A 14 10.17 7.80 -10.13
C ARG A 14 9.09 7.38 -11.13
N GLU A 15 8.97 6.08 -11.38
CA GLU A 15 8.05 5.55 -12.39
C GLU A 15 6.58 5.76 -12.02
N VAL A 16 6.21 5.59 -10.74
CA VAL A 16 4.85 5.88 -10.29
C VAL A 16 4.55 7.38 -10.40
N ASN A 17 5.51 8.26 -10.08
CA ASN A 17 5.33 9.70 -10.28
C ASN A 17 5.10 10.05 -11.75
N ASP A 18 5.83 9.44 -12.68
CA ASP A 18 5.64 9.64 -14.12
C ASP A 18 4.25 9.17 -14.57
N ILE A 19 3.81 8.00 -14.11
CA ILE A 19 2.47 7.46 -14.41
C ILE A 19 1.38 8.38 -13.87
N VAL A 20 1.49 8.83 -12.62
CA VAL A 20 0.49 9.68 -11.98
C VAL A 20 0.41 11.05 -12.68
N ASN A 21 1.56 11.67 -12.98
CA ASN A 21 1.61 12.93 -13.74
C ASN A 21 0.92 12.82 -15.11
N ALA A 22 1.11 11.70 -15.83
CA ALA A 22 0.45 11.48 -17.11
C ALA A 22 -1.05 11.18 -16.96
N SER A 23 -1.45 10.55 -15.85
CA SER A 23 -2.82 10.04 -15.66
C SER A 23 -3.79 11.07 -15.10
N VAL A 24 -3.33 11.93 -14.18
CA VAL A 24 -4.20 12.94 -13.52
C VAL A 24 -4.90 13.87 -14.53
N PRO A 25 -4.25 14.42 -15.57
CA PRO A 25 -4.92 15.28 -16.55
C PRO A 25 -6.08 14.60 -17.30
N ILE A 26 -6.07 13.27 -17.39
CA ILE A 26 -7.07 12.46 -18.11
C ILE A 26 -8.17 11.98 -17.17
N LEU A 27 -7.79 11.53 -15.98
CA LEU A 27 -8.69 10.86 -15.04
C LEU A 27 -9.27 11.79 -13.99
N GLY A 28 -8.60 12.91 -13.70
CA GLY A 28 -8.94 13.83 -12.62
C GLY A 28 -9.03 13.09 -11.28
N ASN A 29 -10.12 13.33 -10.55
CA ASN A 29 -10.39 12.72 -9.24
C ASN A 29 -10.58 11.20 -9.27
N ARG A 30 -10.68 10.58 -10.45
CA ARG A 30 -10.76 9.12 -10.61
C ARG A 30 -9.38 8.45 -10.62
N CYS A 31 -8.29 9.21 -10.71
CA CYS A 31 -6.94 8.66 -10.57
C CYS A 31 -6.76 8.08 -9.15
N MET A 32 -6.29 6.84 -9.06
CA MET A 32 -5.96 6.21 -7.78
C MET A 32 -4.64 5.42 -7.83
N VAL A 33 -3.88 5.49 -6.75
CA VAL A 33 -2.76 4.58 -6.45
C VAL A 33 -3.13 3.70 -5.26
N VAL A 34 -2.80 2.42 -5.34
CA VAL A 34 -2.95 1.46 -4.24
C VAL A 34 -1.58 1.14 -3.64
N LEU A 35 -1.49 1.18 -2.32
CA LEU A 35 -0.32 0.81 -1.53
C LEU A 35 -0.69 -0.32 -0.56
N ASP A 36 0.15 -1.34 -0.45
CA ASP A 36 0.16 -2.15 0.78
C ASP A 36 0.74 -1.35 1.97
N VAL A 37 0.57 -1.88 3.18
CA VAL A 37 1.05 -1.27 4.41
C VAL A 37 2.37 -1.87 4.86
N ASP A 38 2.38 -3.16 5.18
CA ASP A 38 3.53 -3.85 5.78
C ASP A 38 4.61 -4.13 4.74
N GLU A 39 5.86 -3.93 5.11
CA GLU A 39 7.06 -3.93 4.24
C GLU A 39 6.92 -3.11 2.94
N THR A 40 5.96 -2.17 2.89
CA THR A 40 5.67 -1.33 1.72
C THR A 40 5.75 0.15 2.05
N ILE A 41 5.02 0.63 3.07
CA ILE A 41 5.19 2.00 3.60
C ILE A 41 5.62 1.98 5.06
N LEU A 42 5.24 0.93 5.79
CA LEU A 42 5.70 0.61 7.13
C LEU A 42 6.61 -0.62 7.08
N THR A 43 7.64 -0.67 7.91
CA THR A 43 8.60 -1.79 7.94
C THR A 43 8.96 -2.20 9.36
N THR A 44 9.22 -3.49 9.50
CA THR A 44 9.77 -4.14 10.69
C THR A 44 11.27 -4.43 10.57
N SER A 45 11.94 -3.98 9.50
CA SER A 45 13.39 -4.18 9.26
C SER A 45 14.34 -3.73 10.38
N HIS A 46 13.87 -2.90 11.32
CA HIS A 46 14.62 -2.47 12.49
C HIS A 46 14.65 -3.49 13.64
N ILE A 47 13.94 -4.61 13.51
CA ILE A 47 13.97 -5.75 14.44
C ILE A 47 14.51 -7.00 13.74
N ASN A 48 14.97 -7.98 14.51
CA ASN A 48 15.44 -9.26 13.96
C ASN A 48 14.25 -10.12 13.51
N PRO A 49 14.11 -10.44 12.20
CA PRO A 49 12.94 -11.11 11.66
C PRO A 49 12.84 -12.59 12.04
N ILE A 50 13.90 -13.19 12.58
CA ILE A 50 13.92 -14.60 13.01
C ILE A 50 12.86 -14.86 14.11
N VAL A 51 12.57 -13.85 14.92
CA VAL A 51 11.63 -13.96 16.04
C VAL A 51 10.25 -13.44 15.62
N LYS A 52 9.41 -14.31 15.04
CA LYS A 52 8.05 -13.95 14.55
C LYS A 52 7.16 -13.27 15.59
N SER A 53 7.32 -13.59 16.88
CA SER A 53 6.59 -12.93 17.97
C SER A 53 6.94 -11.44 18.09
N ASP A 54 8.14 -11.05 17.68
CA ASP A 54 8.59 -9.66 17.73
C ASP A 54 7.94 -8.84 16.63
N ILE A 55 7.87 -9.39 15.42
CA ILE A 55 7.11 -8.83 14.30
C ILE A 55 5.65 -8.62 14.71
N PHE A 56 5.01 -9.65 15.26
CA PHE A 56 3.62 -9.55 15.73
C PHE A 56 3.44 -8.46 16.81
N ARG A 57 4.38 -8.36 17.75
CA ARG A 57 4.38 -7.35 18.81
C ARG A 57 4.54 -5.94 18.25
N VAL A 58 5.46 -5.73 17.30
CA VAL A 58 5.69 -4.42 16.66
C VAL A 58 4.45 -3.97 15.88
N HIS A 59 3.83 -4.86 15.11
CA HIS A 59 2.57 -4.58 14.41
C HIS A 59 1.46 -4.18 15.40
N ASN A 60 1.23 -4.96 16.45
CA ASN A 60 0.14 -4.71 17.41
C ASN A 60 0.37 -3.50 18.33
N ARG A 61 1.61 -3.02 18.44
CA ARG A 61 1.94 -1.81 19.19
C ARG A 61 2.08 -0.57 18.31
N GLY A 62 1.94 -0.71 16.99
CA GLY A 62 2.08 0.40 16.06
C GLY A 62 3.50 0.97 16.08
N GLN A 63 4.50 0.10 16.21
CA GLN A 63 5.91 0.47 16.34
C GLN A 63 6.69 0.28 15.02
N CYS A 64 6.01 0.04 13.91
CA CYS A 64 6.66 -0.06 12.61
C CYS A 64 7.28 1.29 12.24
N ARG A 65 8.46 1.25 11.63
CA ARG A 65 9.10 2.45 11.07
C ARG A 65 8.57 2.70 9.67
N SER A 66 8.71 3.92 9.14
CA SER A 66 8.40 4.19 7.74
C SER A 66 9.53 3.76 6.82
N ILE A 67 9.18 3.44 5.56
CA ILE A 67 10.12 3.43 4.44
C ILE A 67 10.15 4.86 3.84
N PRO A 68 11.24 5.64 3.99
CA PRO A 68 11.25 7.07 3.67
C PRO A 68 10.86 7.39 2.22
N GLU A 69 11.35 6.62 1.25
CA GLU A 69 11.08 6.81 -0.18
C GLU A 69 9.59 6.63 -0.49
N MET A 70 8.92 5.72 0.22
CA MET A 70 7.50 5.42 0.03
C MET A 70 6.61 6.46 0.71
N VAL A 71 7.06 7.05 1.83
CA VAL A 71 6.43 8.25 2.40
C VAL A 71 6.59 9.45 1.46
N GLN A 72 7.74 9.63 0.81
CA GLN A 72 7.93 10.68 -0.18
C GLN A 72 7.03 10.48 -1.40
N LEU A 73 6.93 9.25 -1.91
CA LEU A 73 6.00 8.90 -2.99
C LEU A 73 4.56 9.21 -2.61
N TYR A 74 4.11 8.84 -1.41
CA TYR A 74 2.78 9.18 -0.91
C TYR A 74 2.49 10.68 -1.03
N PHE A 75 3.39 11.54 -0.55
CA PHE A 75 3.20 13.00 -0.62
C PHE A 75 3.28 13.54 -2.05
N ASP A 76 4.09 12.95 -2.93
CA ASP A 76 4.11 13.31 -4.34
C ASP A 76 2.75 13.02 -5.01
N ILE A 77 2.18 11.83 -4.78
CA ILE A 77 0.86 11.42 -5.29
C ILE A 77 -0.24 12.38 -4.81
N LYS A 78 -0.25 12.71 -3.50
CA LYS A 78 -1.21 13.67 -2.92
C LYS A 78 -1.07 15.05 -3.56
N ARG A 79 0.15 15.54 -3.76
CA ARG A 79 0.42 16.85 -4.39
C ARG A 79 -0.08 16.90 -5.83
N MET A 80 0.00 15.79 -6.55
CA MET A 80 -0.51 15.67 -7.92
C MET A 80 -2.05 15.53 -7.98
N GLY A 81 -2.74 15.37 -6.85
CA GLY A 81 -4.21 15.27 -6.82
C GLY A 81 -4.76 13.89 -7.18
N CYS A 82 -3.93 12.84 -7.16
CA CYS A 82 -4.38 11.46 -7.33
C CYS A 82 -4.79 10.87 -5.97
N SER A 83 -5.87 10.10 -5.94
CA SER A 83 -6.38 9.46 -4.71
C SER A 83 -5.47 8.31 -4.27
N ILE A 84 -5.46 7.99 -2.98
CA ILE A 84 -4.68 6.89 -2.42
C ILE A 84 -5.60 5.93 -1.66
N ALA A 85 -5.37 4.64 -1.85
CA ALA A 85 -5.97 3.59 -1.03
C ALA A 85 -4.89 2.67 -0.46
N PHE A 86 -4.94 2.42 0.83
CA PHE A 86 -4.15 1.40 1.52
C PHE A 86 -4.96 0.10 1.58
N ILE A 87 -4.43 -0.99 1.04
CA ILE A 87 -5.03 -2.32 1.14
C ILE A 87 -4.07 -3.26 1.84
N THR A 88 -4.42 -3.71 3.05
CA THR A 88 -3.53 -4.52 3.89
C THR A 88 -4.17 -5.83 4.36
N ALA A 89 -3.33 -6.85 4.56
CA ALA A 89 -3.74 -8.11 5.17
C ALA A 89 -3.93 -8.02 6.70
N ARG A 90 -3.55 -6.89 7.32
CA ARG A 90 -3.91 -6.61 8.72
C ARG A 90 -5.42 -6.71 8.91
N ARG A 91 -5.82 -7.22 10.08
CA ARG A 91 -7.24 -7.44 10.40
C ARG A 91 -7.90 -6.15 10.87
N GLU A 92 -9.22 -6.03 10.67
CA GLU A 92 -10.01 -4.87 11.12
C GLU A 92 -9.82 -4.53 12.60
N ARG A 93 -9.71 -5.52 13.49
CA ARG A 93 -9.33 -5.29 14.90
C ARG A 93 -8.04 -4.47 15.11
N SER A 94 -7.16 -4.42 14.12
CA SER A 94 -5.91 -3.66 14.12
C SER A 94 -6.03 -2.27 13.48
N ARG A 95 -7.24 -1.83 13.09
CA ARG A 95 -7.47 -0.55 12.42
C ARG A 95 -6.89 0.61 13.20
N ARG A 96 -7.27 0.76 14.47
CA ARG A 96 -6.81 1.86 15.32
C ARG A 96 -5.29 1.97 15.35
N VAL A 97 -4.60 0.87 15.67
CA VAL A 97 -3.13 0.86 15.76
C VAL A 97 -2.45 1.08 14.40
N THR A 98 -3.08 0.62 13.31
CA THR A 98 -2.57 0.84 11.95
C THR A 98 -2.71 2.30 11.55
N THR A 99 -3.87 2.92 11.80
CA THR A 99 -4.09 4.35 11.57
C THR A 99 -3.12 5.20 12.38
N GLU A 100 -2.95 4.93 13.68
CA GLU A 100 -2.00 5.66 14.53
C GLU A 100 -0.54 5.52 14.05
N ASN A 101 -0.15 4.33 13.57
CA ASN A 101 1.20 4.11 13.05
C ASN A 101 1.44 4.85 11.73
N LEU A 102 0.46 4.87 10.82
CA LEU A 102 0.54 5.61 9.55
C LEU A 102 0.52 7.12 9.80
N HIS A 103 -0.41 7.60 10.64
CA HIS A 103 -0.56 9.02 10.99
C HIS A 103 0.74 9.62 11.54
N ARG A 104 1.52 8.86 12.32
CA ARG A 104 2.84 9.29 12.80
C ARG A 104 3.77 9.80 11.68
N TYR A 105 3.68 9.24 10.48
CA TYR A 105 4.55 9.58 9.35
C TYR A 105 3.85 10.42 8.28
N LEU A 106 2.52 10.32 8.17
CA LEU A 106 1.73 10.96 7.12
C LEU A 106 0.95 12.19 7.60
N GLY A 107 0.87 12.40 8.92
CA GLY A 107 0.04 13.44 9.54
C GLY A 107 -1.43 13.30 9.18
N ASP A 108 -2.16 14.42 9.19
CA ASP A 108 -3.60 14.45 8.92
C ASP A 108 -3.95 14.17 7.45
N ALA A 109 -2.97 14.15 6.54
CA ALA A 109 -3.21 13.84 5.13
C ALA A 109 -3.89 12.47 4.95
N ILE A 110 -3.54 11.50 5.79
CA ILE A 110 -4.06 10.13 5.76
C ILE A 110 -5.57 10.05 6.01
N LEU A 111 -6.15 11.07 6.68
CA LEU A 111 -7.57 11.07 7.04
C LEU A 111 -8.50 11.18 5.82
N SER A 112 -7.95 11.57 4.67
CA SER A 112 -8.68 11.67 3.40
C SER A 112 -8.50 10.44 2.49
N ASP A 113 -7.74 9.44 2.91
CA ASP A 113 -7.44 8.25 2.10
C ASP A 113 -8.29 7.05 2.53
N TYR A 114 -8.42 6.08 1.61
CA TYR A 114 -9.00 4.79 1.97
C TYR A 114 -8.00 3.95 2.76
N LEU A 115 -8.46 3.35 3.86
CA LEU A 115 -7.71 2.35 4.61
C LEU A 115 -8.57 1.08 4.73
N ILE A 116 -8.26 0.08 3.92
CA ILE A 116 -9.06 -1.15 3.73
C ILE A 116 -8.33 -2.32 4.41
N LEU A 117 -8.83 -2.72 5.58
CA LEU A 117 -8.28 -3.83 6.38
C LEU A 117 -9.14 -5.08 6.21
N LYS A 118 -8.49 -6.23 6.32
CA LYS A 118 -9.15 -7.52 6.14
C LYS A 118 -10.17 -7.75 7.26
N PRO A 119 -11.46 -8.03 6.96
CA PRO A 119 -12.44 -8.34 7.98
C PRO A 119 -11.98 -9.49 8.89
N ASP A 120 -12.27 -9.42 10.18
CA ASP A 120 -11.91 -10.46 11.15
C ASP A 120 -12.60 -11.81 10.84
N SER A 121 -13.78 -11.76 10.22
CA SER A 121 -14.54 -12.93 9.76
C SER A 121 -14.01 -13.56 8.47
N PHE A 122 -13.22 -12.84 7.67
CA PHE A 122 -12.77 -13.34 6.36
C PHE A 122 -11.86 -14.57 6.50
N ARG A 123 -12.18 -15.64 5.76
CA ARG A 123 -11.49 -16.94 5.82
C ARG A 123 -10.68 -17.30 4.57
N GLY A 124 -10.77 -16.52 3.50
CA GLY A 124 -9.94 -16.70 2.30
C GLY A 124 -8.50 -16.25 2.49
N ASP A 125 -7.70 -16.41 1.43
CA ASP A 125 -6.31 -15.97 1.42
C ASP A 125 -6.15 -14.45 1.22
N ASN A 126 -4.93 -13.95 1.41
CA ASN A 126 -4.63 -12.52 1.26
C ASN A 126 -4.81 -12.02 -0.17
N GLN A 127 -4.48 -12.85 -1.16
CA GLN A 127 -4.56 -12.48 -2.57
C GLN A 127 -6.02 -12.24 -3.00
N GLN A 128 -6.92 -13.18 -2.67
CA GLN A 128 -8.35 -13.09 -2.95
C GLN A 128 -8.94 -11.84 -2.31
N TYR A 129 -8.62 -11.61 -1.05
CA TYR A 129 -9.04 -10.42 -0.33
C TYR A 129 -8.56 -9.12 -1.01
N LYS A 130 -7.27 -9.02 -1.32
CA LYS A 130 -6.70 -7.80 -1.94
C LYS A 130 -7.24 -7.57 -3.36
N THR A 131 -7.48 -8.64 -4.11
CA THR A 131 -8.11 -8.57 -5.45
C THR A 131 -9.53 -8.02 -5.35
N GLN A 132 -10.33 -8.53 -4.42
CA GLN A 132 -11.69 -8.06 -4.20
C GLN A 132 -11.73 -6.60 -3.77
N ALA A 133 -10.85 -6.18 -2.86
CA ALA A 133 -10.75 -4.78 -2.44
C ALA A 133 -10.39 -3.84 -3.61
N ARG A 134 -9.46 -4.23 -4.50
CA ARG A 134 -9.17 -3.44 -5.72
C ARG A 134 -10.36 -3.39 -6.67
N LYS A 135 -11.07 -4.50 -6.83
CA LYS A 135 -12.29 -4.54 -7.65
C LYS A 135 -13.33 -3.55 -7.12
N GLU A 136 -13.56 -3.51 -5.81
CA GLU A 136 -14.52 -2.58 -5.19
C GLU A 136 -14.16 -1.12 -5.46
N LEU A 137 -12.88 -0.75 -5.41
CA LEU A 137 -12.42 0.59 -5.79
C LEU A 137 -12.69 0.90 -7.27
N VAL A 138 -12.47 -0.06 -8.18
CA VAL A 138 -12.80 0.11 -9.61
C VAL A 138 -14.31 0.24 -9.81
N ASP A 139 -15.12 -0.57 -9.12
CA ASP A 139 -16.58 -0.51 -9.17
C ASP A 139 -17.12 0.84 -8.63
N MET A 140 -16.39 1.49 -7.70
CA MET A 140 -16.66 2.86 -7.24
C MET A 140 -16.30 3.95 -8.26
N GLY A 141 -15.73 3.58 -9.42
CA GLY A 141 -15.41 4.49 -10.52
C GLY A 141 -13.96 4.97 -10.56
N TYR A 142 -13.08 4.46 -9.69
CA TYR A 142 -11.65 4.76 -9.75
C TYR A 142 -10.95 3.98 -10.86
N THR A 143 -9.87 4.57 -11.37
CA THR A 143 -8.89 3.89 -12.20
C THR A 143 -7.60 3.76 -11.41
N ILE A 144 -7.25 2.54 -11.02
CA ILE A 144 -6.01 2.26 -10.29
C ILE A 144 -4.86 2.23 -11.29
N VAL A 145 -4.06 3.30 -11.32
CA VAL A 145 -2.96 3.47 -12.28
C VAL A 145 -1.70 2.72 -11.85
N ALA A 146 -1.50 2.57 -10.54
CA ALA A 146 -0.40 1.82 -9.95
C ALA A 146 -0.86 1.06 -8.70
N ASN A 147 -0.42 -0.18 -8.56
CA ASN A 147 -0.57 -1.01 -7.36
C ASN A 147 0.81 -1.44 -6.86
N ILE A 148 1.13 -1.15 -5.60
CA ILE A 148 2.48 -1.24 -5.06
C ILE A 148 2.46 -2.11 -3.79
N GLY A 149 3.37 -3.08 -3.71
CA GLY A 149 3.48 -3.99 -2.56
C GLY A 149 4.77 -4.80 -2.58
N ASP A 150 5.14 -5.39 -1.47
CA ASP A 150 6.35 -6.20 -1.33
C ASP A 150 6.10 -7.70 -1.53
N GLN A 151 4.84 -8.16 -1.59
CA GLN A 151 4.51 -9.54 -1.85
C GLN A 151 3.80 -9.71 -3.19
N VAL A 152 4.01 -10.84 -3.86
CA VAL A 152 3.31 -11.17 -5.11
C VAL A 152 1.79 -11.20 -4.88
N THR A 153 1.34 -11.63 -3.69
CA THR A 153 -0.08 -11.65 -3.29
C THR A 153 -0.73 -10.27 -3.29
N ASP A 154 0.05 -9.20 -3.22
CA ASP A 154 -0.47 -7.84 -3.25
C ASP A 154 -0.79 -7.39 -4.67
N LEU A 155 -0.12 -7.99 -5.65
CA LEU A 155 -0.03 -7.49 -7.01
C LEU A 155 -0.86 -8.30 -8.01
N VAL A 156 -0.98 -9.60 -7.78
CA VAL A 156 -1.73 -10.49 -8.69
C VAL A 156 -3.24 -10.32 -8.49
N GLY A 157 -4.02 -10.61 -9.54
CA GLY A 157 -5.49 -10.52 -9.54
C GLY A 157 -6.07 -9.34 -10.33
N GLY A 158 -5.23 -8.44 -10.85
CA GLY A 158 -5.66 -7.37 -11.75
C GLY A 158 -6.33 -6.19 -11.04
N TYR A 159 -7.22 -5.51 -11.78
CA TYR A 159 -7.89 -4.26 -11.38
C TYR A 159 -6.93 -3.08 -11.16
N CYS A 160 -5.82 -3.08 -11.88
CA CYS A 160 -4.85 -1.99 -11.92
C CYS A 160 -4.13 -2.00 -13.28
N GLN A 161 -3.64 -0.85 -13.72
CA GLN A 161 -2.92 -0.72 -15.00
C GLN A 161 -1.46 -1.17 -14.88
N SER A 162 -0.80 -0.81 -13.77
CA SER A 162 0.59 -1.14 -13.51
C SER A 162 0.76 -1.73 -12.11
N VAL A 163 1.75 -2.63 -11.97
CA VAL A 163 2.12 -3.24 -10.69
C VAL A 163 3.60 -2.98 -10.40
N PHE A 164 3.93 -2.75 -9.13
CA PHE A 164 5.29 -2.47 -8.68
C PHE A 164 5.62 -3.33 -7.46
N LYS A 165 6.53 -4.28 -7.67
CA LYS A 165 7.05 -5.16 -6.63
C LYS A 165 8.23 -4.50 -5.90
N LEU A 166 8.06 -4.23 -4.63
CA LEU A 166 9.11 -3.73 -3.75
C LEU A 166 9.98 -4.87 -3.22
N PRO A 167 11.23 -4.60 -2.78
CA PRO A 167 12.06 -5.60 -2.13
C PRO A 167 11.42 -5.97 -0.80
N SER A 168 11.37 -7.27 -0.49
CA SER A 168 10.87 -7.73 0.81
C SER A 168 12.03 -8.07 1.74
N THR A 169 11.81 -7.92 3.05
CA THR A 169 12.83 -8.20 4.07
C THR A 169 12.76 -9.62 4.63
N TYR A 170 11.75 -10.42 4.26
CA TYR A 170 11.60 -11.83 4.64
C TYR A 170 10.60 -12.60 3.76
#